data_AF-A0A970JJ71-F1
#
_entry.id   AF-A0A970JJ71-F1
#
_cell.length_a   1.000
_cell.length_b   1.000
_cell.length_c   1.000
_cell.angle_alpha   90.00
_cell.angle_beta   90.00
_cell.angle_gamma   90.00
#
_symmetry.space_group_name_H-M   'P 1'
#
loop_
_entity.id
_entity.type
_entity.pdbx_description
1 polymer ?
#
loop_
_entity_poly.entity_id
_entity_poly.type
_entity_poly.pdbx_seq_one_letter_code
_entity_poly.pdbx_strand_id
1 'polypeptide(L)'
;MIKALSTAVKAAGKIFSLPKVRQLPQVLLPATAVGIFIAALKSDTITTENRWLIKYIIIMIALMAASFFVKQKALRYIGWPLFVILPAACFLLIEAFIHNPFEIANKIFFLNLTFYYTLTLSVLFLTKRTWIAAVITAALSMGLGITNYLVQKFRGTPFFPWDISSAGTAANVIDNYDFDPTIESAAIICTYLFLILLSIRSSIKLHFNFRWIQPVAAILCGALFFGYCAYLQTDDVYKRFSLYPYLFSPGVLYKRNGFIVSFLSNMKYLNVNVPDGYDQDAVEAILNEYKDVDTGISITPEDELPNIIVIMNEAFSDLSVLGDFTTTDDVMPFIKSLNEDTIKGWLHVSVVGGNTANTEFEFLTGSTMAFLPAGSIPYQQYIDRETPNLASQLADLGYKTTAIHPFYASGWRRNKVYPLFSFEKSIFSEDLPWLSKIRNYISDIAVYRHIMS
;
A
#
# COMPACT_ATOMS: atom_id res chain seq x y z
N MET A 1 17.34 -8.47 23.43
CA MET A 1 17.30 -9.47 22.33
C MET A 1 18.62 -9.53 21.53
N ILE A 2 19.11 -8.39 21.00
CA ILE A 2 20.39 -8.29 20.28
C ILE A 2 21.58 -8.83 21.09
N LYS A 3 21.63 -8.59 22.42
CA LYS A 3 22.69 -9.13 23.29
C LYS A 3 22.66 -10.67 23.40
N ALA A 4 21.47 -11.29 23.45
CA ALA A 4 21.33 -12.74 23.52
C ALA A 4 21.62 -13.42 22.17
N LEU A 5 21.12 -12.85 21.07
CA LEU A 5 21.46 -13.28 19.70
C LEU A 5 22.94 -13.05 19.38
N SER A 6 23.52 -11.90 19.76
CA SER A 6 24.96 -11.61 19.65
C SER A 6 25.77 -12.62 20.46
N THR A 7 25.35 -13.00 21.66
CA THR A 7 26.05 -14.01 22.47
C THR A 7 25.96 -15.39 21.83
N ALA A 8 24.80 -15.78 21.30
CA ALA A 8 24.63 -17.05 20.58
C ALA A 8 25.44 -17.11 19.26
N VAL A 9 25.45 -16.01 18.49
CA VAL A 9 26.21 -15.87 17.23
C VAL A 9 27.71 -15.76 17.49
N LYS A 10 28.15 -15.04 18.53
CA LYS A 10 29.57 -14.98 18.94
C LYS A 10 30.05 -16.32 19.50
N ALA A 11 29.19 -17.05 20.22
CA ALA A 11 29.49 -18.40 20.67
C ALA A 11 29.63 -19.37 19.49
N ALA A 12 28.72 -19.31 18.51
CA ALA A 12 28.83 -20.08 17.27
C ALA A 12 30.11 -19.71 16.49
N GLY A 13 30.38 -18.42 16.28
CA GLY A 13 31.57 -17.93 15.56
C GLY A 13 32.90 -18.37 16.19
N LYS A 14 33.02 -18.34 17.54
CA LYS A 14 34.20 -18.83 18.26
C LYS A 14 34.42 -20.33 18.13
N ILE A 15 33.33 -21.11 18.01
CA ILE A 15 33.40 -22.55 17.77
C ILE A 15 33.90 -22.82 16.35
N PHE A 16 33.52 -22.04 15.35
CA PHE A 16 33.96 -22.22 13.96
C PHE A 16 35.37 -21.68 13.64
N SER A 17 35.96 -20.83 14.49
CA SER A 17 37.28 -20.22 14.29
C SER A 17 38.47 -20.99 14.89
N LEU A 18 38.25 -22.11 15.57
CA LEU A 18 39.32 -22.91 16.19
C LEU A 18 40.03 -23.80 15.15
N PRO A 19 41.39 -23.85 15.12
CA PRO A 19 42.14 -24.62 14.13
C PRO A 19 41.82 -26.13 14.14
N LYS A 20 41.40 -26.68 15.29
CA LYS A 20 41.02 -28.10 15.46
C LYS A 20 39.69 -28.47 14.81
N VAL A 21 38.87 -27.53 14.37
CA VAL A 21 37.54 -27.79 13.76
C VAL A 21 37.64 -28.16 12.29
N ARG A 22 38.72 -27.77 11.61
CA ARG A 22 39.04 -28.25 10.26
C ARG A 22 39.48 -29.72 10.21
N GLN A 23 39.84 -30.31 11.35
CA GLN A 23 40.26 -31.71 11.47
C GLN A 23 39.25 -32.60 12.22
N LEU A 24 38.13 -32.03 12.67
CA LEU A 24 37.05 -32.81 13.29
C LEU A 24 36.35 -33.63 12.21
N PRO A 25 36.17 -34.96 12.38
CA PRO A 25 35.48 -35.79 11.40
C PRO A 25 34.09 -35.22 11.10
N GLN A 26 33.62 -35.37 9.85
CA GLN A 26 32.35 -34.85 9.31
C GLN A 26 31.09 -35.18 10.15
N VAL A 27 31.23 -35.94 11.24
CA VAL A 27 30.19 -36.41 12.17
C VAL A 27 30.03 -35.50 13.41
N LEU A 28 31.04 -34.72 13.81
CA LEU A 28 31.02 -33.95 15.07
C LEU A 28 30.33 -32.56 15.00
N LEU A 29 30.22 -31.99 13.80
CA LEU A 29 29.48 -30.74 13.54
C LEU A 29 27.94 -30.90 13.51
N PRO A 30 27.38 -31.98 12.94
CA PRO A 30 25.98 -32.34 13.13
C PRO A 30 25.60 -32.49 14.61
N ALA A 31 26.47 -33.06 15.44
CA ALA A 31 26.24 -33.22 16.87
C ALA A 31 26.16 -31.88 17.62
N THR A 32 26.87 -30.84 17.18
CA THR A 32 26.80 -29.49 17.75
C THR A 32 25.55 -28.73 17.30
N ALA A 33 25.12 -28.88 16.05
CA ALA A 33 23.83 -28.34 15.57
C ALA A 33 22.64 -29.03 16.26
N VAL A 34 22.72 -30.35 16.45
CA VAL A 34 21.75 -31.13 17.25
C VAL A 34 21.83 -30.76 18.73
N GLY A 35 23.01 -30.45 19.26
CA GLY A 35 23.18 -29.95 20.62
C GLY A 35 22.53 -28.58 20.85
N ILE A 36 22.68 -27.65 19.90
CA ILE A 36 21.99 -26.35 19.90
C ILE A 36 20.47 -26.55 19.78
N PHE A 37 20.04 -27.48 18.94
CA PHE A 37 18.62 -27.86 18.78
C PHE A 37 18.01 -28.41 20.09
N ILE A 38 18.71 -29.34 20.77
CA ILE A 38 18.27 -29.90 22.05
C ILE A 38 18.30 -28.84 23.16
N ALA A 39 19.30 -27.96 23.19
CA ALA A 39 19.40 -26.87 24.16
C ALA A 39 18.31 -25.81 23.97
N ALA A 40 17.94 -25.49 22.72
CA ALA A 40 16.85 -24.55 22.41
C ALA A 40 15.47 -25.12 22.78
N LEU A 41 15.25 -26.42 22.60
CA LEU A 41 14.01 -27.09 23.02
C LEU A 41 13.86 -27.11 24.55
N LYS A 42 14.96 -27.34 25.28
CA LYS A 42 15.02 -27.44 26.76
C LYS A 42 15.16 -26.12 27.50
N SER A 43 15.40 -25.00 26.80
CA SER A 43 15.49 -23.68 27.43
C SER A 43 14.10 -23.21 27.91
N ASP A 44 13.88 -23.27 29.23
CA ASP A 44 12.77 -22.63 29.95
C ASP A 44 13.08 -21.16 30.31
N THR A 45 14.24 -20.66 29.90
CA THR A 45 14.75 -19.31 30.22
C THR A 45 14.12 -18.17 29.41
N ILE A 46 13.16 -18.46 28.53
CA ILE A 46 12.47 -17.48 27.68
C ILE A 46 11.05 -17.30 28.22
N THR A 47 10.82 -16.22 28.98
CA THR A 47 9.56 -15.93 29.70
C THR A 47 8.57 -15.05 28.92
N THR A 48 8.76 -14.86 27.62
CA THR A 48 7.88 -14.01 26.79
C THR A 48 6.68 -14.77 26.23
N GLU A 49 5.54 -14.08 26.03
CA GLU A 49 4.33 -14.64 25.39
C GLU A 49 4.62 -15.33 24.05
N ASN A 50 5.64 -14.85 23.32
CA ASN A 50 6.06 -15.35 22.02
C ASN A 50 7.14 -16.45 22.06
N ARG A 51 7.25 -17.20 23.16
CA ARG A 51 8.26 -18.27 23.35
C ARG A 51 8.30 -19.28 22.20
N TRP A 52 7.15 -19.65 21.65
CA TRP A 52 7.05 -20.63 20.57
C TRP A 52 7.63 -20.12 19.25
N LEU A 53 7.45 -18.83 18.92
CA LEU A 53 8.02 -18.20 17.72
C LEU A 53 9.56 -18.12 17.84
N ILE A 54 10.07 -17.81 19.03
CA ILE A 54 11.52 -17.79 19.26
C ILE A 54 12.10 -19.20 19.07
N LYS A 55 11.44 -20.23 19.63
CA LYS A 55 11.84 -21.63 19.41
C LYS A 55 11.77 -21.99 17.91
N TYR A 56 10.73 -21.56 17.21
CA TYR A 56 10.59 -21.75 15.76
C TYR A 56 11.76 -21.12 14.99
N ILE A 57 12.10 -19.85 15.24
CA ILE A 57 13.23 -19.16 14.60
C ILE A 57 14.54 -19.92 14.84
N ILE A 58 14.80 -20.35 16.08
CA ILE A 58 16.02 -21.10 16.40
C ILE A 58 16.05 -22.44 15.64
N ILE A 59 14.92 -23.15 15.57
CA ILE A 59 14.79 -24.39 14.81
C ILE A 59 15.09 -24.13 13.32
N MET A 60 14.52 -23.07 12.75
CA MET A 60 14.74 -22.72 11.35
C MET A 60 16.20 -22.41 11.06
N ILE A 61 16.88 -21.65 11.93
CA ILE A 61 18.32 -21.37 11.82
C ILE A 61 19.14 -22.66 11.93
N ALA A 62 18.79 -23.54 12.87
CA ALA A 62 19.45 -24.84 13.01
C ALA A 62 19.26 -25.71 11.77
N LEU A 63 18.06 -25.74 11.17
CA LEU A 63 17.76 -26.45 9.94
C LEU A 63 18.50 -25.84 8.73
N MET A 64 18.60 -24.51 8.65
CA MET A 64 19.43 -23.83 7.65
C MET A 64 20.89 -24.29 7.75
N ALA A 65 21.47 -24.29 8.95
CA ALA A 65 22.83 -24.75 9.19
C ALA A 65 22.99 -26.25 8.85
N ALA A 66 22.05 -27.09 9.29
CA ALA A 66 22.04 -28.53 9.01
C ALA A 66 21.98 -28.83 7.50
N SER A 67 21.27 -28.00 6.72
CA SER A 67 21.13 -28.18 5.27
C SER A 67 22.46 -28.15 4.50
N PHE A 68 23.50 -27.50 5.04
CA PHE A 68 24.84 -27.49 4.45
C PHE A 68 25.56 -28.84 4.56
N PHE A 69 25.19 -29.67 5.53
CA PHE A 69 25.76 -31.01 5.74
C PHE A 69 24.99 -32.09 4.99
N VAL A 70 23.78 -31.80 4.50
CA VAL A 70 23.01 -32.73 3.69
C VAL A 70 23.61 -32.80 2.28
N LYS A 71 23.89 -34.02 1.81
CA LYS A 71 24.39 -34.26 0.45
C LYS A 71 23.41 -33.69 -0.57
N GLN A 72 23.93 -32.96 -1.56
CA GLN A 72 23.11 -32.31 -2.60
C GLN A 72 22.20 -33.30 -3.35
N LYS A 73 22.63 -34.56 -3.55
CA LYS A 73 21.79 -35.61 -4.15
C LYS A 73 20.50 -35.85 -3.36
N ALA A 74 20.55 -35.81 -2.03
CA ALA A 74 19.36 -35.93 -1.18
C ALA A 74 18.45 -34.69 -1.31
N LEU A 75 19.04 -33.49 -1.34
CA LEU A 75 18.30 -32.24 -1.50
C LEU A 75 17.60 -32.09 -2.87
N ARG A 76 18.07 -32.80 -3.90
CA ARG A 76 17.39 -32.85 -5.20
C ARG A 76 16.03 -33.57 -5.13
N TYR A 77 15.88 -34.58 -4.27
CA TYR A 77 14.60 -35.29 -4.13
C TYR A 77 13.51 -34.41 -3.51
N ILE A 78 13.87 -33.54 -2.57
CA ILE A 78 12.93 -32.59 -1.97
C ILE A 78 12.68 -31.35 -2.83
N GLY A 79 13.52 -31.09 -3.85
CA GLY A 79 13.46 -29.86 -4.63
C GLY A 79 12.20 -29.71 -5.48
N TRP A 80 11.67 -30.81 -6.03
CA TRP A 80 10.40 -30.78 -6.79
C TRP A 80 9.19 -30.49 -5.89
N PRO A 81 8.98 -31.22 -4.77
CA PRO A 81 7.93 -30.87 -3.81
C PRO A 81 8.05 -29.43 -3.30
N LEU A 82 9.27 -29.00 -2.95
CA LEU A 82 9.52 -27.63 -2.51
C LEU A 82 9.11 -26.62 -3.57
N PHE A 83 9.49 -26.84 -4.83
CA PHE A 83 9.16 -25.96 -5.94
C PHE A 83 7.64 -25.86 -6.18
N VAL A 84 6.90 -26.95 -6.00
CA VAL A 84 5.42 -26.95 -6.14
C VAL A 84 4.74 -26.20 -4.98
N ILE A 85 5.27 -26.31 -3.77
CA ILE A 85 4.69 -25.69 -2.55
C ILE A 85 5.08 -24.21 -2.42
N LEU A 86 6.25 -23.82 -2.90
CA LEU A 86 6.82 -22.50 -2.69
C LEU A 86 5.91 -21.34 -3.14
N PRO A 87 5.26 -21.36 -4.32
CA PRO A 87 4.34 -20.28 -4.72
C PRO A 87 3.22 -20.07 -3.70
N ALA A 88 2.63 -21.15 -3.20
CA ALA A 88 1.61 -21.10 -2.14
C ALA A 88 2.19 -20.58 -0.83
N ALA A 89 3.40 -21.00 -0.45
CA ALA A 89 4.07 -20.49 0.73
C ALA A 89 4.36 -18.99 0.63
N CYS A 90 4.78 -18.47 -0.54
CA CYS A 90 5.01 -17.04 -0.75
C CYS A 90 3.74 -16.22 -0.55
N PHE A 91 2.62 -16.67 -1.10
CA PHE A 91 1.32 -16.06 -0.85
C PHE A 91 0.95 -16.07 0.63
N LEU A 92 1.01 -17.22 1.30
CA LEU A 92 0.64 -17.29 2.72
C LEU A 92 1.53 -16.41 3.60
N LEU A 93 2.83 -16.37 3.31
CA LEU A 93 3.80 -15.58 4.06
C LEU A 93 3.67 -14.07 3.82
N ILE A 94 3.29 -13.62 2.62
CA ILE A 94 3.09 -12.18 2.38
C ILE A 94 1.88 -11.65 3.16
N GLU A 95 0.78 -12.42 3.20
CA GLU A 95 -0.43 -12.02 3.93
C GLU A 95 -0.20 -12.09 5.44
N ALA A 96 0.55 -13.10 5.91
CA ALA A 96 0.86 -13.32 7.32
C ALA A 96 1.61 -12.15 7.98
N PHE A 97 2.25 -11.25 7.21
CA PHE A 97 2.81 -10.02 7.78
C PHE A 97 1.74 -9.11 8.39
N ILE A 98 0.52 -9.13 7.86
CA ILE A 98 -0.56 -8.21 8.23
C ILE A 98 -1.73 -8.93 8.89
N HIS A 99 -2.17 -10.07 8.34
CA HIS A 99 -3.35 -10.78 8.83
C HIS A 99 -3.32 -12.27 8.50
N ASN A 100 -4.30 -13.01 9.00
CA ASN A 100 -4.45 -14.43 8.67
C ASN A 100 -4.88 -14.61 7.20
N PRO A 101 -4.08 -15.28 6.34
CA PRO A 101 -4.42 -15.48 4.92
C PRO A 101 -5.72 -16.28 4.71
N PHE A 102 -6.13 -17.10 5.67
CA PHE A 102 -7.32 -17.94 5.56
C PHE A 102 -8.64 -17.18 5.80
N GLU A 103 -8.56 -15.89 6.15
CA GLU A 103 -9.74 -15.01 6.19
C GLU A 103 -10.15 -14.52 4.79
N ILE A 104 -9.29 -14.68 3.78
CA ILE A 104 -9.57 -14.31 2.39
C ILE A 104 -10.56 -15.32 1.79
N ALA A 105 -11.59 -14.82 1.11
CA ALA A 105 -12.58 -15.68 0.46
C ALA A 105 -11.92 -16.59 -0.60
N ASN A 106 -12.34 -17.86 -0.65
CA ASN A 106 -11.71 -18.91 -1.48
C ASN A 106 -11.45 -18.48 -2.95
N LYS A 107 -12.41 -17.80 -3.60
CA LYS A 107 -12.23 -17.33 -4.99
C LYS A 107 -11.06 -16.36 -5.14
N ILE A 108 -10.92 -15.45 -4.18
CA ILE A 108 -9.85 -14.43 -4.13
C ILE A 108 -8.53 -15.06 -3.68
N PHE A 109 -8.58 -16.04 -2.78
CA PHE A 109 -7.42 -16.84 -2.38
C PHE A 109 -6.76 -17.50 -3.59
N PHE A 110 -7.55 -18.19 -4.44
CA PHE A 110 -7.04 -18.80 -5.67
C PHE A 110 -6.61 -17.77 -6.71
N LEU A 111 -7.24 -16.59 -6.75
CA LEU A 111 -6.82 -15.50 -7.61
C LEU A 111 -5.40 -15.03 -7.24
N ASN A 112 -5.14 -14.71 -5.97
CA ASN A 112 -3.79 -14.38 -5.50
C ASN A 112 -2.79 -15.50 -5.76
N LEU A 113 -3.19 -16.75 -5.49
CA LEU A 113 -2.34 -17.92 -5.72
C LEU A 113 -1.90 -18.06 -7.20
N THR A 114 -2.80 -17.70 -8.13
CA THR A 114 -2.54 -17.74 -9.58
C THR A 114 -1.36 -16.84 -9.97
N PHE A 115 -1.22 -15.66 -9.35
CA PHE A 115 -0.06 -14.80 -9.57
C PHE A 115 1.26 -15.52 -9.28
N TYR A 116 1.36 -16.13 -8.09
CA TYR A 116 2.61 -16.76 -7.66
C TYR A 116 2.99 -17.96 -8.53
N TYR A 117 2.02 -18.79 -8.93
CA TYR A 117 2.30 -19.90 -9.84
C TYR A 117 2.66 -19.44 -11.25
N THR A 118 1.93 -18.48 -11.82
CA THR A 118 2.22 -17.98 -13.17
C THR A 118 3.56 -17.23 -13.24
N LEU A 119 3.92 -16.45 -12.21
CA LEU A 119 5.23 -15.84 -12.06
C LEU A 119 6.34 -16.89 -12.00
N THR A 120 6.18 -17.87 -11.10
CA THR A 120 7.17 -18.94 -10.89
C THR A 120 7.40 -19.75 -12.16
N LEU A 121 6.32 -20.14 -12.86
CA LEU A 121 6.41 -20.88 -14.12
C LEU A 121 7.03 -20.05 -15.24
N SER A 122 6.69 -18.76 -15.35
CA SER A 122 7.28 -17.86 -16.34
C SER A 122 8.80 -17.78 -16.18
N VAL A 123 9.28 -17.54 -14.96
CA VAL A 123 10.71 -17.50 -14.67
C VAL A 123 11.37 -18.87 -14.86
N LEU A 124 10.65 -19.96 -14.56
CA LEU A 124 11.15 -21.32 -14.74
C LEU A 124 11.46 -21.63 -16.20
N PHE A 125 10.53 -21.33 -17.12
CA PHE A 125 10.74 -21.63 -18.54
C PHE A 125 11.74 -20.69 -19.22
N LEU A 126 11.86 -19.45 -18.72
CA LEU A 126 12.92 -18.52 -19.14
C LEU A 126 14.32 -19.03 -18.74
N THR A 127 14.48 -19.50 -17.49
CA THR A 127 15.81 -19.80 -16.92
C THR A 127 16.20 -21.29 -16.94
N LYS A 128 15.21 -22.19 -17.07
CA LYS A 128 15.29 -23.65 -16.90
C LYS A 128 15.79 -24.11 -15.52
N ARG A 129 15.84 -23.22 -14.53
CA ARG A 129 16.41 -23.50 -13.21
C ARG A 129 15.36 -23.25 -12.15
N THR A 130 14.89 -24.31 -11.49
CA THR A 130 13.84 -24.22 -10.46
C THR A 130 14.22 -23.28 -9.33
N TRP A 131 15.49 -23.30 -8.94
CA TRP A 131 15.99 -22.46 -7.86
C TRP A 131 15.97 -20.97 -8.22
N ILE A 132 16.18 -20.58 -9.49
CA ILE A 132 16.12 -19.16 -9.89
C ILE A 132 14.68 -18.68 -9.82
N ALA A 133 13.74 -19.45 -10.37
CA ALA A 133 12.31 -19.16 -10.28
C ALA A 133 11.82 -19.06 -8.83
N ALA A 134 12.26 -20.00 -7.98
CA ALA A 134 11.94 -19.99 -6.56
C ALA A 134 12.49 -18.76 -5.84
N VAL A 135 13.78 -18.44 -6.04
CA VAL A 135 14.43 -17.29 -5.39
C VAL A 135 13.80 -15.98 -5.82
N ILE A 136 13.55 -15.78 -7.12
CA ILE A 136 12.93 -14.55 -7.62
C ILE A 136 11.53 -14.38 -7.03
N THR A 137 10.71 -15.42 -7.03
CA THR A 137 9.34 -15.36 -6.49
C THR A 137 9.36 -15.08 -4.99
N ALA A 138 10.19 -15.79 -4.22
CA ALA A 138 10.30 -15.62 -2.78
C ALA A 138 10.89 -14.25 -2.40
N ALA A 139 11.92 -13.78 -3.11
CA ALA A 139 12.53 -12.48 -2.85
C ALA A 139 11.59 -11.32 -3.17
N LEU A 140 10.85 -11.39 -4.29
CA LEU A 140 9.83 -10.41 -4.63
C LEU A 140 8.72 -10.37 -3.55
N SER A 141 8.21 -11.54 -3.17
CA SER A 141 7.15 -11.67 -2.15
C SER A 141 7.61 -11.13 -0.79
N MET A 142 8.82 -11.50 -0.37
CA MET A 142 9.40 -11.04 0.89
C MET A 142 9.63 -9.53 0.88
N GLY A 143 10.20 -8.99 -0.21
CA GLY A 143 10.45 -7.56 -0.36
C GLY A 143 9.14 -6.75 -0.28
N LEU A 144 8.15 -7.12 -1.08
CA LEU A 144 6.83 -6.47 -1.07
C LEU A 144 6.12 -6.60 0.28
N GLY A 145 6.20 -7.78 0.92
CA GLY A 145 5.63 -8.01 2.25
C GLY A 145 6.26 -7.14 3.33
N ILE A 146 7.59 -7.04 3.35
CA ILE A 146 8.33 -6.16 4.27
C ILE A 146 7.96 -4.70 4.01
N THR A 147 7.99 -4.26 2.75
CA THR A 147 7.62 -2.88 2.39
C THR A 147 6.20 -2.56 2.85
N ASN A 148 5.23 -3.45 2.58
CA ASN A 148 3.86 -3.25 3.02
C ASN A 148 3.71 -3.20 4.53
N TYR A 149 4.37 -4.11 5.25
CA TYR A 149 4.39 -4.13 6.71
C TYR A 149 4.94 -2.82 7.30
N LEU A 150 6.06 -2.34 6.76
CA LEU A 150 6.68 -1.09 7.19
C LEU A 150 5.77 0.10 6.91
N VAL A 151 5.30 0.23 5.67
CA VAL A 151 4.43 1.34 5.26
C VAL A 151 3.17 1.37 6.12
N GLN A 152 2.55 0.22 6.38
CA GLN A 152 1.36 0.15 7.22
C GLN A 152 1.65 0.49 8.69
N LYS A 153 2.80 0.06 9.24
CA LYS A 153 3.22 0.41 10.60
C LYS A 153 3.47 1.91 10.77
N PHE A 154 4.04 2.57 9.77
CA PHE A 154 4.40 3.99 9.83
C PHE A 154 3.28 4.94 9.40
N ARG A 155 2.52 4.60 8.36
CA ARG A 155 1.49 5.45 7.76
C ARG A 155 0.06 5.02 8.09
N GLY A 156 -0.15 3.85 8.67
CA GLY A 156 -1.48 3.29 8.93
C GLY A 156 -2.22 2.80 7.68
N THR A 157 -1.60 2.89 6.50
CA THR A 157 -2.18 2.49 5.21
C THR A 157 -1.29 1.44 4.53
N PRO A 158 -1.86 0.49 3.77
CA PRO A 158 -1.07 -0.43 2.94
C PRO A 158 -0.20 0.30 1.90
N PHE A 159 0.78 -0.42 1.36
CA PHE A 159 1.63 0.03 0.26
C PHE A 159 0.91 -0.11 -1.08
N PHE A 160 0.70 1.02 -1.77
CA PHE A 160 0.04 1.13 -3.07
C PHE A 160 1.04 1.30 -4.22
N PRO A 161 0.63 1.06 -5.47
CA PRO A 161 1.51 1.25 -6.62
C PRO A 161 2.07 2.67 -6.77
N TRP A 162 1.28 3.71 -6.48
CA TRP A 162 1.73 5.11 -6.55
C TRP A 162 2.70 5.49 -5.43
N ASP A 163 2.86 4.66 -4.39
CA ASP A 163 3.90 4.91 -3.39
C ASP A 163 5.31 4.65 -3.96
N ILE A 164 5.43 3.92 -5.09
CA ILE A 164 6.74 3.65 -5.74
C ILE A 164 7.41 4.96 -6.19
N SER A 165 6.65 5.94 -6.68
CA SER A 165 7.22 7.24 -7.09
C SER A 165 7.85 8.00 -5.91
N SER A 166 7.36 7.75 -4.69
CA SER A 166 7.86 8.35 -3.45
C SER A 166 8.98 7.55 -2.77
N ALA A 167 9.36 6.38 -3.30
CA ALA A 167 10.31 5.48 -2.67
C ALA A 167 11.70 6.10 -2.48
N GLY A 168 12.14 6.97 -3.40
CA GLY A 168 13.41 7.69 -3.29
C GLY A 168 13.45 8.63 -2.08
N THR A 169 12.34 9.33 -1.79
CA THR A 169 12.22 10.17 -0.59
C THR A 169 12.16 9.33 0.67
N ALA A 170 11.42 8.21 0.67
CA ALA A 170 11.30 7.33 1.82
C ALA A 170 12.64 6.69 2.22
N ALA A 171 13.49 6.32 1.25
CA ALA A 171 14.82 5.78 1.50
C ALA A 171 15.72 6.75 2.28
N ASN A 172 15.62 8.06 2.01
CA ASN A 172 16.43 9.09 2.68
C ASN A 172 16.01 9.34 4.15
N VAL A 173 14.80 8.92 4.55
CA VAL A 173 14.30 9.09 5.92
C VAL A 173 14.43 7.79 6.72
N ILE A 174 14.69 6.65 6.06
CA ILE A 174 14.73 5.33 6.72
C ILE A 174 15.84 5.22 7.77
N ASP A 175 16.95 5.95 7.58
CA ASP A 175 18.07 6.01 8.53
C ASP A 175 17.70 6.69 9.85
N ASN A 176 16.62 7.48 9.87
CA ASN A 176 16.12 8.16 11.09
C ASN A 176 15.12 7.31 11.88
N TYR A 177 14.81 6.09 11.44
CA TYR A 177 13.86 5.20 12.10
C TYR A 177 14.53 3.95 12.64
N ASP A 178 14.35 3.70 13.94
CA ASP A 178 14.72 2.43 14.54
C ASP A 178 13.75 1.33 14.10
N PHE A 179 14.18 0.50 13.16
CA PHE A 179 13.46 -0.71 12.79
C PHE A 179 13.69 -1.80 13.83
N ASP A 180 12.73 -1.98 14.75
CA ASP A 180 12.65 -3.19 15.56
C ASP A 180 11.60 -4.15 14.96
N PRO A 181 12.01 -5.21 14.22
CA PRO A 181 11.09 -6.20 13.70
C PRO A 181 10.40 -6.92 14.85
N THR A 182 9.08 -7.05 14.78
CA THR A 182 8.37 -7.89 15.75
C THR A 182 8.78 -9.35 15.57
N ILE A 183 8.61 -10.16 16.61
CA ILE A 183 9.02 -11.57 16.59
C ILE A 183 8.28 -12.35 15.49
N GLU A 184 7.03 -11.99 15.20
CA GLU A 184 6.22 -12.56 14.10
C GLU A 184 6.85 -12.25 12.75
N SER A 185 7.17 -10.98 12.48
CA SER A 185 7.81 -10.56 11.23
C SER A 185 9.19 -11.21 11.04
N ALA A 186 9.97 -11.35 12.13
CA ALA A 186 11.25 -12.04 12.11
C ALA A 186 11.09 -13.54 11.79
N ALA A 187 10.05 -14.20 12.32
CA ALA A 187 9.76 -15.59 12.02
C ALA A 187 9.40 -15.78 10.53
N ILE A 188 8.54 -14.92 9.98
CA ILE A 188 8.17 -14.94 8.55
C ILE A 188 9.39 -14.76 7.65
N ILE A 189 10.25 -13.77 7.95
CA ILE A 189 11.50 -13.53 7.22
C ILE A 189 12.43 -14.75 7.31
N CYS A 190 12.59 -15.35 8.49
CA CYS A 190 13.38 -16.57 8.66
C CYS A 190 12.83 -17.73 7.81
N THR A 191 11.51 -17.88 7.69
CA THR A 191 10.88 -18.87 6.81
C THR A 191 11.22 -18.60 5.34
N TYR A 192 11.11 -17.36 4.86
CA TYR A 192 11.53 -17.01 3.51
C TYR A 192 12.99 -17.35 3.24
N LEU A 193 13.91 -16.96 4.14
CA LEU A 193 15.34 -17.22 4.01
C LEU A 193 15.65 -18.72 3.97
N PHE A 194 14.96 -19.53 4.78
CA PHE A 194 15.09 -20.98 4.74
C PHE A 194 14.61 -21.58 3.42
N LEU A 195 13.44 -21.16 2.93
CA LEU A 195 12.89 -21.63 1.65
C LEU A 195 13.80 -21.24 0.47
N ILE A 196 14.35 -20.03 0.47
CA ILE A 196 15.34 -19.53 -0.49
C ILE A 196 16.60 -20.42 -0.44
N LEU A 197 17.15 -20.66 0.75
CA LEU A 197 18.35 -21.49 0.93
C LEU A 197 18.12 -22.91 0.40
N LEU A 198 17.03 -23.56 0.80
CA LEU A 198 16.70 -24.91 0.32
C LEU A 198 16.53 -24.96 -1.19
N SER A 199 15.89 -23.94 -1.77
CA SER A 199 15.70 -23.83 -3.22
C SER A 199 17.04 -23.77 -3.94
N ILE A 200 17.96 -22.91 -3.50
CA ILE A 200 19.32 -22.79 -4.03
C ILE A 200 20.06 -24.13 -3.93
N ARG A 201 19.99 -24.81 -2.79
CA ARG A 201 20.70 -26.08 -2.59
C ARG A 201 20.12 -27.24 -3.39
N SER A 202 18.80 -27.25 -3.65
CA SER A 202 18.16 -28.28 -4.47
C SER A 202 18.62 -28.22 -5.94
N SER A 203 18.80 -27.01 -6.50
CA SER A 203 19.47 -26.74 -7.79
C SER A 203 19.01 -27.62 -8.98
N ILE A 204 17.71 -27.80 -9.16
CA ILE A 204 17.17 -28.64 -10.25
C ILE A 204 17.17 -27.85 -11.58
N LYS A 205 17.63 -28.50 -12.64
CA LYS A 205 17.62 -27.98 -14.01
C LYS A 205 16.66 -28.79 -14.87
N LEU A 206 15.80 -28.12 -15.61
CA LEU A 206 14.91 -28.73 -16.60
C LEU A 206 15.67 -29.08 -17.88
N HIS A 207 15.34 -30.26 -18.40
CA HIS A 207 15.81 -30.75 -19.68
C HIS A 207 14.61 -30.99 -20.58
N PHE A 208 14.64 -30.45 -21.80
CA PHE A 208 13.61 -30.64 -22.81
C PHE A 208 14.22 -31.41 -23.97
N ASN A 209 13.53 -32.46 -24.43
CA ASN A 209 13.99 -33.28 -25.56
C ASN A 209 13.99 -32.48 -26.88
N PHE A 210 13.07 -31.52 -27.03
CA PHE A 210 12.97 -30.67 -28.21
C PHE A 210 13.30 -29.21 -27.89
N ARG A 211 14.14 -28.59 -28.71
CA ARG A 211 14.68 -27.23 -28.47
C ARG A 211 13.63 -26.12 -28.58
N TRP A 212 12.53 -26.35 -29.29
CA TRP A 212 11.44 -25.38 -29.47
C TRP A 212 10.43 -25.36 -28.31
N ILE A 213 10.36 -26.42 -27.49
CA ILE A 213 9.39 -26.49 -26.37
C ILE A 213 9.67 -25.39 -25.35
N GLN A 214 10.94 -25.13 -25.03
CA GLN A 214 11.31 -24.12 -24.05
C GLN A 214 10.85 -22.70 -24.45
N PRO A 215 11.21 -22.14 -25.62
CA PRO A 215 10.79 -20.79 -25.98
C PRO A 215 9.26 -20.69 -26.10
N VAL A 216 8.58 -21.72 -26.63
CA VAL A 216 7.11 -21.72 -26.69
C VAL A 216 6.49 -21.70 -25.30
N ALA A 217 6.96 -22.55 -24.38
CA ALA A 217 6.46 -22.56 -23.00
C ALA A 217 6.76 -21.24 -22.27
N ALA A 218 7.92 -20.63 -22.50
CA ALA A 218 8.27 -19.33 -21.93
C ALA A 218 7.36 -18.21 -22.44
N ILE A 219 7.07 -18.19 -23.75
CA ILE A 219 6.14 -17.22 -24.36
C ILE A 219 4.73 -17.42 -23.80
N LEU A 220 4.22 -18.66 -23.75
CA LEU A 220 2.89 -18.95 -23.25
C LEU A 220 2.74 -18.60 -21.77
N CYS A 221 3.68 -18.99 -20.91
CA CYS A 221 3.64 -18.63 -19.49
C CYS A 221 3.77 -17.12 -19.29
N GLY A 222 4.65 -16.46 -20.04
CA GLY A 222 4.78 -15.01 -20.03
C GLY A 222 3.48 -14.32 -20.44
N ALA A 223 2.86 -14.74 -21.54
CA ALA A 223 1.58 -14.21 -22.00
C ALA A 223 0.46 -14.43 -20.97
N LEU A 224 0.41 -15.59 -20.31
CA LEU A 224 -0.52 -15.85 -19.23
C LEU A 224 -0.28 -14.96 -18.01
N PHE A 225 0.99 -14.74 -17.62
CA PHE A 225 1.34 -13.86 -16.50
C PHE A 225 0.98 -12.41 -16.79
N PHE A 226 1.39 -11.86 -17.94
CA PHE A 226 1.06 -10.49 -18.32
C PHE A 226 -0.45 -10.31 -18.58
N GLY A 227 -1.10 -11.30 -19.19
CA GLY A 227 -2.55 -11.33 -19.38
C GLY A 227 -3.30 -11.35 -18.04
N TYR A 228 -2.82 -12.10 -17.06
CA TYR A 228 -3.34 -12.08 -15.69
C TYR A 228 -3.19 -10.69 -15.05
N CYS A 229 -2.01 -10.08 -15.12
CA CYS A 229 -1.76 -8.74 -14.58
C CYS A 229 -2.64 -7.66 -15.25
N ALA A 230 -2.87 -7.76 -16.56
CA ALA A 230 -3.77 -6.88 -17.29
C ALA A 230 -5.24 -7.13 -16.91
N TYR A 231 -5.66 -8.39 -16.80
CA TYR A 231 -7.02 -8.75 -16.42
C TYR A 231 -7.39 -8.24 -15.02
N LEU A 232 -6.45 -8.25 -14.06
CA LEU A 232 -6.68 -7.71 -12.71
C LEU A 232 -7.02 -6.22 -12.69
N GLN A 233 -6.69 -5.47 -13.74
CA GLN A 233 -6.95 -4.03 -13.83
C GLN A 233 -8.33 -3.72 -14.46
N THR A 234 -9.09 -4.74 -14.88
CA THR A 234 -10.41 -4.57 -15.52
C THR A 234 -11.55 -4.56 -14.52
N ASP A 235 -12.68 -3.93 -14.86
CA ASP A 235 -13.88 -3.98 -14.01
C ASP A 235 -14.55 -5.37 -13.98
N ASP A 236 -14.26 -6.23 -14.96
CA ASP A 236 -14.78 -7.61 -14.99
C ASP A 236 -14.27 -8.42 -13.80
N VAL A 237 -12.98 -8.29 -13.44
CA VAL A 237 -12.46 -9.02 -12.27
C VAL A 237 -13.16 -8.59 -10.98
N TYR A 238 -13.47 -7.30 -10.83
CA TYR A 238 -14.18 -6.78 -9.66
C TYR A 238 -15.56 -7.40 -9.54
N LYS A 239 -16.30 -7.47 -10.65
CA LYS A 239 -17.64 -8.07 -10.69
C LYS A 239 -17.60 -9.57 -10.45
N ARG A 240 -16.72 -10.29 -11.17
CA ARG A 240 -16.66 -11.76 -11.17
C ARG A 240 -16.17 -12.35 -9.85
N PHE A 241 -15.22 -11.68 -9.20
CA PHE A 241 -14.63 -12.12 -7.93
C PHE A 241 -15.20 -11.38 -6.72
N SER A 242 -16.11 -10.41 -6.94
CA SER A 242 -16.70 -9.57 -5.89
C SER A 242 -15.63 -8.90 -5.02
N LEU A 243 -14.61 -8.36 -5.70
CA LEU A 243 -13.51 -7.67 -5.03
C LEU A 243 -14.06 -6.45 -4.29
N TYR A 244 -13.56 -6.20 -3.09
CA TYR A 244 -13.85 -4.97 -2.36
C TYR A 244 -13.24 -3.78 -3.13
N PRO A 245 -14.01 -2.76 -3.56
CA PRO A 245 -13.48 -1.72 -4.46
C PRO A 245 -13.08 -0.41 -3.76
N TYR A 246 -13.32 -0.29 -2.45
CA TYR A 246 -13.29 1.01 -1.78
C TYR A 246 -11.90 1.42 -1.31
N LEU A 247 -11.39 2.51 -1.88
CA LEU A 247 -10.08 3.10 -1.54
C LEU A 247 -10.08 3.93 -0.25
N PHE A 248 -11.25 4.38 0.23
CA PHE A 248 -11.37 5.07 1.53
C PHE A 248 -11.10 4.18 2.75
N SER A 249 -11.09 2.85 2.56
CA SER A 249 -10.85 1.85 3.60
C SER A 249 -9.75 0.87 3.14
N PRO A 250 -8.52 1.38 2.88
CA PRO A 250 -7.50 0.62 2.18
C PRO A 250 -7.02 -0.61 2.96
N GLY A 251 -7.05 -0.57 4.30
CA GLY A 251 -6.76 -1.75 5.12
C GLY A 251 -7.77 -2.89 4.91
N VAL A 252 -9.07 -2.56 4.77
CA VAL A 252 -10.13 -3.54 4.48
C VAL A 252 -9.98 -4.07 3.06
N LEU A 253 -9.66 -3.19 2.10
CA LEU A 253 -9.35 -3.55 0.73
C LEU A 253 -8.28 -4.64 0.64
N TYR A 254 -7.11 -4.40 1.23
CA TYR A 254 -6.00 -5.35 1.18
C TYR A 254 -6.32 -6.63 1.96
N LYS A 255 -6.98 -6.52 3.12
CA LYS A 255 -7.36 -7.68 3.92
C LYS A 255 -8.37 -8.60 3.22
N ARG A 256 -9.32 -8.03 2.45
CA ARG A 256 -10.35 -8.81 1.74
C ARG A 256 -9.89 -9.35 0.40
N ASN A 257 -9.10 -8.56 -0.34
CA ASN A 257 -8.69 -8.90 -1.69
C ASN A 257 -7.32 -9.60 -1.75
N GLY A 258 -6.54 -9.59 -0.67
CA GLY A 258 -5.14 -10.02 -0.65
C GLY A 258 -4.21 -8.96 -1.21
N PHE A 259 -2.94 -8.98 -0.78
CA PHE A 259 -1.94 -7.97 -1.10
C PHE A 259 -1.71 -7.84 -2.61
N ILE A 260 -1.38 -8.94 -3.30
CA ILE A 260 -0.97 -8.87 -4.71
C ILE A 260 -2.13 -8.48 -5.63
N VAL A 261 -3.32 -9.07 -5.42
CA VAL A 261 -4.51 -8.70 -6.21
C VAL A 261 -4.86 -7.23 -5.97
N SER A 262 -4.80 -6.75 -4.73
CA SER A 262 -5.03 -5.33 -4.43
C SER A 262 -3.99 -4.44 -5.11
N PHE A 263 -2.70 -4.76 -4.97
CA PHE A 263 -1.62 -3.98 -5.56
C PHE A 263 -1.75 -3.90 -7.09
N LEU A 264 -1.91 -5.03 -7.77
CA LEU A 264 -2.01 -5.08 -9.24
C LEU A 264 -3.30 -4.46 -9.77
N SER A 265 -4.44 -4.68 -9.12
CA SER A 265 -5.72 -4.07 -9.56
C SER A 265 -5.71 -2.54 -9.43
N ASN A 266 -4.97 -2.01 -8.46
CA ASN A 266 -4.81 -0.56 -8.26
C ASN A 266 -3.75 0.07 -9.18
N MET A 267 -2.99 -0.70 -9.96
CA MET A 267 -2.07 -0.13 -10.95
C MET A 267 -2.80 0.64 -12.05
N LYS A 268 -4.08 0.35 -12.29
CA LYS A 268 -4.91 1.08 -13.27
C LYS A 268 -4.99 2.58 -12.98
N TYR A 269 -4.79 2.98 -11.73
CA TYR A 269 -4.80 4.39 -11.31
C TYR A 269 -3.49 5.13 -11.59
N LEU A 270 -2.40 4.44 -11.95
CA LEU A 270 -1.12 5.08 -12.28
C LEU A 270 -1.13 5.77 -13.64
N ASN A 271 -1.96 5.28 -14.56
CA ASN A 271 -2.02 5.79 -15.92
C ASN A 271 -3.33 6.58 -16.10
N VAL A 272 -3.20 7.86 -16.40
CA VAL A 272 -4.29 8.66 -16.96
C VAL A 272 -4.15 8.59 -18.47
N ASN A 273 -5.20 8.14 -19.16
CA ASN A 273 -5.17 8.02 -20.61
C ASN A 273 -5.08 9.42 -21.24
N VAL A 274 -4.14 9.58 -22.17
CA VAL A 274 -4.11 10.78 -23.02
C VAL A 274 -5.39 10.77 -23.87
N PRO A 275 -6.17 11.87 -23.88
CA PRO A 275 -7.37 11.95 -24.70
C PRO A 275 -7.07 11.73 -26.19
N ASP A 276 -7.99 11.08 -26.91
CA ASP A 276 -7.87 10.92 -28.35
C ASP A 276 -7.81 12.30 -29.03
N GLY A 277 -6.81 12.50 -29.88
CA GLY A 277 -6.60 13.78 -30.56
C GLY A 277 -5.96 14.87 -29.70
N TYR A 278 -5.40 14.53 -28.53
CA TYR A 278 -4.56 15.46 -27.76
C TYR A 278 -3.41 15.98 -28.61
N ASP A 279 -3.30 17.31 -28.66
CA ASP A 279 -2.21 18.03 -29.31
C ASP A 279 -1.82 19.22 -28.43
N GLN A 280 -0.53 19.36 -28.16
CA GLN A 280 -0.04 20.37 -27.23
C GLN A 280 -0.26 21.79 -27.77
N ASP A 281 -0.06 21.98 -29.08
CA ASP A 281 -0.24 23.29 -29.73
C ASP A 281 -1.72 23.70 -29.72
N ALA A 282 -2.64 22.75 -29.92
CA ALA A 282 -4.08 23.00 -29.79
C ALA A 282 -4.48 23.41 -28.36
N VAL A 283 -3.92 22.79 -27.33
CA VAL A 283 -4.17 23.19 -25.93
C VAL A 283 -3.62 24.59 -25.66
N GLU A 284 -2.43 24.91 -26.16
CA GLU A 284 -1.85 26.24 -26.01
C GLU A 284 -2.66 27.31 -26.75
N ALA A 285 -3.20 26.98 -27.93
CA ALA A 285 -4.12 27.86 -28.66
C ALA A 285 -5.39 28.16 -27.85
N ILE A 286 -6.02 27.13 -27.26
CA ILE A 286 -7.18 27.32 -26.37
C ILE A 286 -6.79 28.20 -25.17
N LEU A 287 -5.66 27.94 -24.51
CA LEU A 287 -5.21 28.75 -23.38
C LEU A 287 -4.95 30.22 -23.76
N ASN A 288 -4.42 30.46 -24.96
CA ASN A 288 -4.17 31.82 -25.44
C ASN A 288 -5.47 32.62 -25.63
N GLU A 289 -6.60 31.97 -25.94
CA GLU A 289 -7.91 32.64 -25.98
C GLU A 289 -8.31 33.25 -24.63
N TYR A 290 -7.76 32.73 -23.52
CA TYR A 290 -8.04 33.20 -22.16
C TYR A 290 -6.96 34.12 -21.57
N LYS A 291 -5.78 34.25 -22.20
CA LYS A 291 -4.69 35.09 -21.68
C LYS A 291 -4.98 36.58 -21.78
N ASP A 292 -5.70 36.99 -22.83
CA ASP A 292 -6.04 38.39 -23.11
C ASP A 292 -7.51 38.72 -22.80
N VAL A 293 -8.22 37.83 -22.09
CA VAL A 293 -9.55 38.14 -21.57
C VAL A 293 -9.38 39.14 -20.44
N ASP A 294 -9.56 40.41 -20.76
CA ASP A 294 -9.83 41.43 -19.76
C ASP A 294 -11.06 40.99 -18.97
N THR A 295 -10.83 40.50 -17.75
CA THR A 295 -11.90 40.10 -16.85
C THR A 295 -12.74 41.30 -16.41
N GLY A 296 -12.31 42.53 -16.74
CA GLY A 296 -12.86 43.78 -16.24
C GLY A 296 -12.56 43.99 -14.76
N ILE A 297 -11.74 43.12 -14.16
CA ILE A 297 -11.39 43.14 -12.74
C ILE A 297 -9.98 43.71 -12.62
N SER A 298 -9.89 45.03 -12.49
CA SER A 298 -8.66 45.70 -12.08
C SER A 298 -8.71 45.91 -10.58
N ILE A 299 -8.11 44.99 -9.81
CA ILE A 299 -8.00 45.15 -8.35
C ILE A 299 -6.93 46.20 -8.06
N THR A 300 -7.36 47.32 -7.51
CA THR A 300 -6.50 48.34 -6.94
C THR A 300 -6.29 48.08 -5.44
N PRO A 301 -5.17 48.53 -4.86
CA PRO A 301 -4.95 48.41 -3.40
C PRO A 301 -6.03 49.11 -2.54
N GLU A 302 -6.84 49.99 -3.14
CA GLU A 302 -7.96 50.66 -2.49
C GLU A 302 -9.28 49.86 -2.53
N ASP A 303 -9.37 48.78 -3.30
CA ASP A 303 -10.60 48.00 -3.42
C ASP A 303 -10.86 47.15 -2.16
N GLU A 304 -12.02 47.37 -1.54
CA GLU A 304 -12.47 46.57 -0.40
C GLU A 304 -13.00 45.22 -0.90
N LEU A 305 -12.12 44.22 -0.91
CA LEU A 305 -12.46 42.86 -1.32
C LEU A 305 -13.21 42.10 -0.22
N PRO A 306 -14.24 41.30 -0.54
CA PRO A 306 -15.02 40.58 0.46
C PRO A 306 -14.22 39.40 1.03
N ASN A 307 -14.50 39.05 2.30
CA ASN A 307 -14.07 37.76 2.85
C ASN A 307 -14.81 36.61 2.15
N ILE A 308 -14.06 35.60 1.73
CA ILE A 308 -14.63 34.40 1.09
C ILE A 308 -14.60 33.25 2.09
N ILE A 309 -15.78 32.78 2.49
CA ILE A 309 -15.93 31.65 3.43
C ILE A 309 -16.62 30.51 2.68
N VAL A 310 -15.93 29.36 2.64
CA VAL A 310 -16.44 28.14 2.00
C VAL A 310 -16.66 27.08 3.08
N ILE A 311 -17.87 26.52 3.15
CA ILE A 311 -18.23 25.48 4.11
C ILE A 311 -18.60 24.21 3.34
N MET A 312 -17.77 23.18 3.48
CA MET A 312 -18.06 21.84 2.95
C MET A 312 -18.59 20.95 4.08
N ASN A 313 -19.91 20.76 4.12
CA ASN A 313 -20.55 19.91 5.13
C ASN A 313 -20.39 18.42 4.77
N GLU A 314 -19.72 17.65 5.62
CA GLU A 314 -19.44 16.23 5.40
C GLU A 314 -20.75 15.42 5.28
N ALA A 315 -20.88 14.65 4.20
CA ALA A 315 -22.03 13.81 3.87
C ALA A 315 -23.41 14.53 3.88
N PHE A 316 -23.43 15.86 3.73
CA PHE A 316 -24.67 16.63 3.70
C PHE A 316 -25.45 16.41 2.39
N SER A 317 -26.70 15.98 2.49
CA SER A 317 -27.61 15.82 1.36
C SER A 317 -29.06 15.86 1.81
N ASP A 318 -29.93 16.47 1.00
CA ASP A 318 -31.37 16.36 1.19
C ASP A 318 -31.86 15.01 0.66
N LEU A 319 -32.08 14.06 1.57
CA LEU A 319 -32.49 12.70 1.21
C LEU A 319 -33.94 12.60 0.70
N SER A 320 -34.75 13.66 0.80
CA SER A 320 -36.14 13.66 0.29
C SER A 320 -36.21 13.46 -1.23
N VAL A 321 -35.11 13.74 -1.94
CA VAL A 321 -34.98 13.46 -3.38
C VAL A 321 -35.06 11.96 -3.72
N LEU A 322 -34.83 11.07 -2.75
CA LEU A 322 -34.87 9.62 -2.96
C LEU A 322 -36.30 9.04 -2.80
N GLY A 323 -37.24 9.83 -2.28
CA GLY A 323 -38.64 9.43 -2.10
C GLY A 323 -39.26 10.03 -0.86
N ASP A 324 -40.56 9.81 -0.71
CA ASP A 324 -41.33 10.32 0.42
C ASP A 324 -41.03 9.54 1.70
N PHE A 325 -40.69 10.26 2.77
CA PHE A 325 -40.60 9.71 4.12
C PHE A 325 -41.14 10.71 5.15
N THR A 326 -41.62 10.18 6.26
CA THR A 326 -42.12 10.97 7.38
C THR A 326 -41.05 11.09 8.45
N THR A 327 -40.78 12.31 8.90
CA THR A 327 -39.96 12.61 10.08
C THR A 327 -40.81 13.18 11.19
N THR A 328 -40.35 13.08 12.45
CA THR A 328 -41.02 13.75 13.58
C THR A 328 -40.87 15.27 13.49
N ASP A 329 -39.75 15.74 12.95
CA ASP A 329 -39.36 17.13 12.84
C ASP A 329 -38.78 17.41 11.44
N ASP A 330 -38.82 18.67 10.98
CA ASP A 330 -38.10 19.05 9.76
C ASP A 330 -36.59 18.90 9.98
N VAL A 331 -35.92 18.17 9.09
CA VAL A 331 -34.49 17.83 9.21
C VAL A 331 -33.56 18.92 8.68
N MET A 332 -34.04 19.89 7.89
CA MET A 332 -33.22 20.98 7.33
C MET A 332 -33.94 22.35 7.29
N PRO A 333 -34.57 22.80 8.39
CA PRO A 333 -35.39 24.02 8.38
C PRO A 333 -34.57 25.28 8.04
N PHE A 334 -33.33 25.38 8.54
CA PHE A 334 -32.45 26.53 8.25
C PHE A 334 -32.11 26.64 6.77
N ILE A 335 -31.65 25.55 6.14
CA ILE A 335 -31.27 25.54 4.71
C ILE A 335 -32.48 25.88 3.83
N LYS A 336 -33.67 25.37 4.17
CA LYS A 336 -34.91 25.69 3.46
C LYS A 336 -35.31 27.16 3.62
N SER A 337 -35.03 27.77 4.77
CA SER A 337 -35.34 29.19 5.04
C SER A 337 -34.47 30.19 4.29
N LEU A 338 -33.27 29.80 3.81
CA LEU A 338 -32.37 30.67 3.06
C LEU A 338 -33.01 31.06 1.71
N ASN A 339 -33.38 32.33 1.57
CA ASN A 339 -34.00 32.89 0.36
C ASN A 339 -33.52 34.32 0.05
N GLU A 340 -33.14 35.10 1.07
CA GLU A 340 -32.58 36.45 0.92
C GLU A 340 -31.07 36.34 0.64
N ASP A 341 -30.58 37.11 -0.35
CA ASP A 341 -29.18 37.14 -0.79
C ASP A 341 -28.53 35.76 -0.97
N THR A 342 -29.33 34.76 -1.33
CA THR A 342 -28.91 33.36 -1.42
C THR A 342 -29.22 32.80 -2.80
N ILE A 343 -28.19 32.31 -3.47
CA ILE A 343 -28.34 31.42 -4.63
C ILE A 343 -28.31 29.99 -4.11
N LYS A 344 -29.36 29.21 -4.40
CA LYS A 344 -29.46 27.79 -4.02
C LYS A 344 -29.84 26.93 -5.20
N GLY A 345 -29.39 25.68 -5.17
CA GLY A 345 -29.66 24.72 -6.22
C GLY A 345 -29.11 23.34 -5.87
N TRP A 346 -29.11 22.46 -6.86
CA TRP A 346 -28.56 21.12 -6.73
C TRP A 346 -27.08 21.11 -7.09
N LEU A 347 -26.26 20.54 -6.22
CA LEU A 347 -24.85 20.25 -6.49
C LEU A 347 -24.72 18.75 -6.79
N HIS A 348 -24.24 18.43 -8.00
CA HIS A 348 -23.83 17.08 -8.33
C HIS A 348 -22.38 16.87 -7.90
N VAL A 349 -22.11 15.77 -7.20
CA VAL A 349 -20.78 15.41 -6.74
C VAL A 349 -20.34 14.08 -7.38
N SER A 350 -19.05 13.95 -7.65
CA SER A 350 -18.45 12.78 -8.30
C SER A 350 -18.28 11.56 -7.38
N VAL A 351 -18.89 11.58 -6.19
CA VAL A 351 -18.69 10.57 -5.13
C VAL A 351 -20.00 10.23 -4.41
N VAL A 352 -20.08 9.01 -3.88
CA VAL A 352 -21.19 8.55 -3.05
C VAL A 352 -20.64 7.83 -1.82
N GLY A 353 -21.02 8.29 -0.63
CA GLY A 353 -20.71 7.61 0.65
C GLY A 353 -19.24 7.64 1.09
N GLY A 354 -18.38 8.45 0.46
CA GLY A 354 -16.97 8.60 0.81
C GLY A 354 -16.19 9.42 -0.20
N ASN A 355 -14.85 9.42 -0.08
CA ASN A 355 -13.92 10.13 -0.98
C ASN A 355 -14.08 11.66 -1.02
N THR A 356 -14.34 12.30 0.13
CA THR A 356 -14.50 13.78 0.27
C THR A 356 -13.40 14.59 -0.43
N ALA A 357 -12.17 14.08 -0.44
CA ALA A 357 -11.03 14.73 -1.12
C ALA A 357 -11.23 14.93 -2.64
N ASN A 358 -12.11 14.15 -3.28
CA ASN A 358 -12.42 14.35 -4.70
C ASN A 358 -13.24 15.63 -4.90
N THR A 359 -14.23 15.89 -4.03
CA THR A 359 -15.00 17.15 -4.06
C THR A 359 -14.11 18.35 -3.76
N GLU A 360 -13.18 18.23 -2.81
CA GLU A 360 -12.19 19.28 -2.54
C GLU A 360 -11.29 19.53 -3.76
N PHE A 361 -10.82 18.47 -4.42
CA PHE A 361 -10.02 18.57 -5.64
C PHE A 361 -10.79 19.28 -6.76
N GLU A 362 -12.02 18.86 -7.06
CA GLU A 362 -12.85 19.49 -8.10
C GLU A 362 -13.11 20.97 -7.78
N PHE A 363 -13.44 21.27 -6.53
CA PHE A 363 -13.70 22.65 -6.08
C PHE A 363 -12.46 23.54 -6.18
N LEU A 364 -11.31 23.08 -5.67
CA LEU A 364 -10.10 23.90 -5.59
C LEU A 364 -9.42 24.04 -6.95
N THR A 365 -9.41 23.00 -7.79
CA THR A 365 -8.65 23.00 -9.04
C THR A 365 -9.49 23.29 -10.27
N GLY A 366 -10.82 23.19 -10.19
CA GLY A 366 -11.72 23.20 -11.35
C GLY A 366 -11.59 21.97 -12.25
N SER A 367 -10.71 21.00 -11.92
CA SER A 367 -10.50 19.79 -12.71
C SER A 367 -11.53 18.73 -12.37
N THR A 368 -12.25 18.23 -13.37
CA THR A 368 -13.28 17.20 -13.15
C THR A 368 -12.68 15.80 -12.95
N MET A 369 -13.32 15.01 -12.08
CA MET A 369 -13.03 13.58 -11.95
C MET A 369 -13.35 12.78 -13.22
N ALA A 370 -14.14 13.31 -14.16
CA ALA A 370 -14.58 12.59 -15.36
C ALA A 370 -13.43 12.15 -16.28
N PHE A 371 -12.30 12.83 -16.25
CA PHE A 371 -11.11 12.50 -17.05
C PHE A 371 -10.13 11.58 -16.32
N LEU A 372 -10.41 11.22 -15.07
CA LEU A 372 -9.57 10.35 -14.27
C LEU A 372 -10.16 8.92 -14.24
N PRO A 373 -9.33 7.89 -14.06
CA PRO A 373 -9.83 6.53 -13.92
C PRO A 373 -10.91 6.44 -12.83
N ALA A 374 -12.01 5.74 -13.11
CA ALA A 374 -13.12 5.63 -12.18
C ALA A 374 -12.67 5.03 -10.84
N GLY A 375 -12.92 5.76 -9.75
CA GLY A 375 -12.46 5.40 -8.40
C GLY A 375 -11.18 6.11 -7.95
N SER A 376 -10.56 6.93 -8.81
CA SER A 376 -9.38 7.72 -8.45
C SER A 376 -9.60 8.63 -7.24
N ILE A 377 -8.50 8.89 -6.53
CA ILE A 377 -8.39 9.81 -5.41
C ILE A 377 -7.19 10.73 -5.69
N PRO A 378 -7.40 11.88 -6.34
CA PRO A 378 -6.32 12.69 -6.92
C PRO A 378 -5.26 13.11 -5.91
N TYR A 379 -5.67 13.47 -4.69
CA TYR A 379 -4.76 13.81 -3.60
C TYR A 379 -3.75 12.71 -3.29
N GLN A 380 -4.15 11.45 -3.46
CA GLN A 380 -3.29 10.31 -3.21
C GLN A 380 -2.44 9.91 -4.41
N GLN A 381 -2.90 10.19 -5.62
CA GLN A 381 -2.38 9.58 -6.83
C GLN A 381 -1.65 10.57 -7.74
N TYR A 382 -2.10 11.84 -7.80
CA TYR A 382 -1.72 12.79 -8.86
C TYR A 382 -1.16 14.11 -8.35
N ILE A 383 -1.40 14.50 -7.09
CA ILE A 383 -0.85 15.73 -6.52
C ILE A 383 0.50 15.44 -5.84
N ASP A 384 1.58 15.69 -6.57
CA ASP A 384 2.97 15.46 -6.13
C ASP A 384 3.87 16.71 -6.23
N ARG A 385 3.34 17.81 -6.77
CA ARG A 385 4.00 19.09 -6.95
C ARG A 385 3.02 20.24 -6.74
N GLU A 386 3.56 21.46 -6.63
CA GLU A 386 2.73 22.67 -6.57
C GLU A 386 1.78 22.71 -7.76
N THR A 387 0.49 22.86 -7.47
CA THR A 387 -0.58 22.75 -8.47
C THR A 387 -1.42 24.03 -8.43
N PRO A 388 -1.54 24.77 -9.55
CA PRO A 388 -2.42 25.93 -9.63
C PRO A 388 -3.85 25.59 -9.23
N ASN A 389 -4.40 26.38 -8.32
CA ASN A 389 -5.73 26.17 -7.74
C ASN A 389 -6.31 27.49 -7.20
N LEU A 390 -7.55 27.47 -6.75
CA LEU A 390 -8.29 28.62 -6.23
C LEU A 390 -7.57 29.29 -5.05
N ALA A 391 -6.95 28.53 -4.15
CA ALA A 391 -6.24 29.09 -3.00
C ALA A 391 -5.00 29.88 -3.45
N SER A 392 -4.20 29.33 -4.37
CA SER A 392 -3.06 30.06 -4.94
C SER A 392 -3.49 31.31 -5.70
N GLN A 393 -4.60 31.24 -6.46
CA GLN A 393 -5.12 32.41 -7.19
C GLN A 393 -5.58 33.51 -6.23
N LEU A 394 -6.29 33.17 -5.16
CA LEU A 394 -6.70 34.14 -4.14
C LEU A 394 -5.49 34.74 -3.42
N ALA A 395 -4.47 33.94 -3.13
CA ALA A 395 -3.22 34.43 -2.54
C ALA A 395 -2.51 35.46 -3.44
N ASP A 396 -2.49 35.25 -4.76
CA ASP A 396 -1.93 36.21 -5.74
C ASP A 396 -2.71 37.54 -5.76
N LEU A 397 -4.00 37.51 -5.41
CA LEU A 397 -4.84 38.70 -5.22
C LEU A 397 -4.71 39.34 -3.83
N GLY A 398 -3.81 38.83 -2.98
CA GLY A 398 -3.54 39.38 -1.64
C GLY A 398 -4.39 38.79 -0.51
N TYR A 399 -5.20 37.76 -0.77
CA TYR A 399 -5.95 37.08 0.28
C TYR A 399 -5.06 36.21 1.16
N LYS A 400 -5.41 36.13 2.45
CA LYS A 400 -4.88 35.11 3.35
C LYS A 400 -5.71 33.85 3.27
N THR A 401 -5.08 32.73 2.92
CA THR A 401 -5.78 31.46 2.68
C THR A 401 -5.61 30.50 3.86
N THR A 402 -6.72 30.18 4.53
CA THR A 402 -6.74 29.23 5.65
C THR A 402 -7.66 28.05 5.36
N ALA A 403 -7.12 26.83 5.43
CA ALA A 403 -7.92 25.61 5.42
C ALA A 403 -8.11 25.08 6.84
N ILE A 404 -9.34 24.74 7.22
CA ILE A 404 -9.65 24.13 8.53
C ILE A 404 -10.35 22.81 8.27
N HIS A 405 -9.80 21.72 8.81
CA HIS A 405 -10.41 20.39 8.68
C HIS A 405 -10.45 19.70 10.06
N PRO A 406 -11.63 19.44 10.64
CA PRO A 406 -11.79 18.89 12.00
C PRO A 406 -11.46 17.39 12.12
N PHE A 407 -10.46 16.93 11.38
CA PHE A 407 -9.94 15.56 11.38
C PHE A 407 -8.42 15.55 11.17
N TYR A 408 -7.81 14.36 11.27
CA TYR A 408 -6.36 14.21 11.19
C TYR A 408 -5.78 14.76 9.87
N ALA A 409 -4.64 15.45 9.96
CA ALA A 409 -3.95 16.02 8.80
C ALA A 409 -3.51 14.95 7.78
N SER A 410 -3.23 13.74 8.25
CA SER A 410 -2.89 12.59 7.42
C SER A 410 -4.07 12.07 6.58
N GLY A 411 -5.30 12.41 6.95
CA GLY A 411 -6.52 12.06 6.21
C GLY A 411 -6.41 12.54 4.76
N TRP A 412 -6.58 11.62 3.82
CA TRP A 412 -6.43 11.87 2.38
C TRP A 412 -5.10 12.47 1.93
N ARG A 413 -4.03 12.40 2.75
CA ARG A 413 -2.74 13.08 2.52
C ARG A 413 -2.84 14.62 2.50
N ARG A 414 -3.81 15.24 3.20
CA ARG A 414 -3.93 16.71 3.26
C ARG A 414 -2.69 17.40 3.80
N ASN A 415 -1.97 16.77 4.74
CA ASN A 415 -0.68 17.23 5.23
C ASN A 415 0.41 17.38 4.16
N LYS A 416 0.23 16.78 2.98
CA LYS A 416 1.11 16.95 1.81
C LYS A 416 0.46 17.80 0.74
N VAL A 417 -0.84 17.60 0.50
CA VAL A 417 -1.56 18.30 -0.57
C VAL A 417 -1.79 19.78 -0.26
N TYR A 418 -2.19 20.14 0.96
CA TYR A 418 -2.50 21.54 1.29
C TYR A 418 -1.28 22.48 1.13
N PRO A 419 -0.04 22.07 1.52
CA PRO A 419 1.15 22.82 1.15
C PRO A 419 1.38 22.95 -0.36
N LEU A 420 1.14 21.89 -1.13
CA LEU A 420 1.26 21.93 -2.61
C LEU A 420 0.15 22.74 -3.29
N PHE A 421 -0.94 23.01 -2.56
CA PHE A 421 -1.99 23.93 -2.97
C PHE A 421 -1.75 25.37 -2.46
N SER A 422 -0.63 25.60 -1.77
CA SER A 422 -0.21 26.92 -1.29
C SER A 422 -1.20 27.58 -0.32
N PHE A 423 -1.89 26.78 0.50
CA PHE A 423 -2.60 27.35 1.66
C PHE A 423 -1.60 27.96 2.64
N GLU A 424 -1.80 29.24 3.00
CA GLU A 424 -0.94 29.93 3.98
C GLU A 424 -1.00 29.24 5.34
N LYS A 425 -2.21 28.84 5.77
CA LYS A 425 -2.43 28.13 7.03
C LYS A 425 -3.33 26.92 6.83
N SER A 426 -2.98 25.82 7.48
CA SER A 426 -3.83 24.63 7.57
C SER A 426 -4.00 24.26 9.04
N ILE A 427 -5.24 24.07 9.48
CA ILE A 427 -5.59 23.73 10.87
C ILE A 427 -6.32 22.40 10.86
N PHE A 428 -5.80 21.44 11.62
CA PHE A 428 -6.36 20.10 11.73
C PHE A 428 -6.81 19.78 13.15
N SER A 429 -7.38 18.58 13.35
CA SER A 429 -7.85 18.15 14.69
C SER A 429 -6.76 18.14 15.76
N GLU A 430 -5.51 17.91 15.35
CA GLU A 430 -4.31 17.91 16.18
C GLU A 430 -4.00 19.29 16.75
N ASP A 431 -4.38 20.35 16.03
CA ASP A 431 -4.21 21.75 16.43
C ASP A 431 -5.39 22.23 17.30
N LEU A 432 -6.45 21.45 17.41
CA LEU A 432 -7.72 21.81 18.07
C LEU A 432 -8.13 20.81 19.17
N PRO A 433 -7.22 20.30 20.03
CA PRO A 433 -7.54 19.21 20.97
C PRO A 433 -8.57 19.61 22.05
N TRP A 434 -8.76 20.91 22.30
CA TRP A 434 -9.69 21.44 23.29
C TRP A 434 -11.13 21.59 22.76
N LEU A 435 -11.37 21.48 21.46
CA LEU A 435 -12.70 21.66 20.90
C LEU A 435 -13.63 20.50 21.27
N SER A 436 -14.90 20.83 21.54
CA SER A 436 -15.90 19.84 21.93
C SER A 436 -16.20 18.86 20.80
N LYS A 437 -16.39 17.60 21.16
CA LYS A 437 -16.64 16.50 20.24
C LYS A 437 -18.10 16.03 20.34
N ILE A 438 -18.66 15.61 19.21
CA ILE A 438 -19.87 14.79 19.16
C ILE A 438 -19.43 13.39 18.73
N ARG A 439 -19.75 12.40 19.56
CA ARG A 439 -19.18 11.04 19.45
C ARG A 439 -17.65 11.12 19.53
N ASN A 440 -16.95 10.79 18.46
CA ASN A 440 -15.48 10.75 18.39
C ASN A 440 -14.87 11.88 17.54
N TYR A 441 -15.68 12.77 16.97
CA TYR A 441 -15.24 13.80 16.02
C TYR A 441 -15.49 15.20 16.60
N ILE A 442 -14.63 16.17 16.25
CA ILE A 442 -14.84 17.57 16.63
C ILE A 442 -16.17 18.04 16.03
N SER A 443 -17.01 18.66 16.85
CA SER A 443 -18.36 19.07 16.45
C SER A 443 -18.35 20.31 15.56
N ASP A 444 -19.26 20.38 14.58
CA ASP A 444 -19.39 21.51 13.66
C ASP A 444 -19.57 22.84 14.40
N ILE A 445 -20.38 22.85 15.47
CA ILE A 445 -20.58 24.05 16.31
C ILE A 445 -19.27 24.55 16.94
N ALA A 446 -18.36 23.65 17.30
CA ALA A 446 -17.06 24.03 17.86
C ALA A 446 -16.16 24.64 16.78
N VAL A 447 -16.19 24.07 15.57
CA VAL A 447 -15.46 24.61 14.40
C VAL A 447 -15.99 25.99 14.02
N TYR A 448 -17.31 26.15 13.89
CA TYR A 448 -17.92 27.44 13.54
C TYR A 448 -17.62 28.52 14.57
N ARG A 449 -17.68 28.21 15.87
CA ARG A 449 -17.29 29.16 16.93
C ARG A 449 -15.81 29.54 16.86
N HIS A 450 -14.94 28.61 16.49
CA HIS A 450 -13.52 28.88 16.30
C HIS A 450 -13.24 29.77 15.08
N ILE A 451 -14.01 29.62 14.00
CA ILE A 451 -13.92 30.49 12.81
C ILE A 451 -14.36 31.92 13.16
N MET A 452 -15.34 32.08 14.04
CA MET A 452 -15.88 33.39 14.44
C MET A 452 -15.07 34.10 15.54
N SER A 453 -14.13 33.41 16.19
CA SER A 453 -13.29 33.95 17.28
C SER A 453 -11.99 34.52 16.76
#